data_AF-A0A397W986-F1
#
_entry.id   AF-A0A397W986-F1
#
_cell.length_a   1.000
_cell.length_b   1.000
_cell.length_c   1.000
_cell.angle_alpha   90.00
_cell.angle_beta   90.00
_cell.angle_gamma   90.00
#
_symmetry.space_group_name_H-M   'P 1'
#
loop_
_entity.id
_entity.type
_entity.pdbx_description
1 polymer ?
#
loop_
_entity_poly.entity_id
_entity_poly.type
_entity_poly.pdbx_seq_one_letter_code
_entity_poly.pdbx_strand_id
1 'polypeptide(L)'
;MVYLINNPCTLPSSKFSLAISGIGKIIEAFQLISLQNIFESSFHQDFLQDTSCSFFSIPDGNTLLNMFGPWFFQACMMKFPDPGTQNGRAVAFGVLCKIFCLPQKREKFLRNYVTQFYLALIEGLHIDTCLSTILMSTTSLFDTELEGVRMMVPDFVVGIRMILPKLAPGFKIDLKFYMLELLLKSLKTESQHIIFDIFFTLINVYVVEDVAFCPRLVSLLVKSIQEKVLTMNLSSDVTLYAFDVFKDFLGYMNMSNEIAKYE
;
A
#
# COMPACT_ATOMS: atom_id res chain seq x y z
N MET A 1 -17.11 -23.06 12.16
CA MET A 1 -17.30 -22.64 13.57
C MET A 1 -17.04 -21.12 13.76
N VAL A 2 -17.49 -20.25 12.84
CA VAL A 2 -17.39 -18.76 12.95
C VAL A 2 -18.77 -18.09 13.05
N TYR A 3 -19.85 -18.84 12.78
CA TYR A 3 -21.25 -18.38 12.88
C TYR A 3 -21.75 -18.09 14.32
N LEU A 4 -20.91 -18.24 15.35
CA LEU A 4 -21.27 -17.92 16.74
C LEU A 4 -20.91 -16.49 17.16
N ILE A 5 -20.13 -15.77 16.35
CA ILE A 5 -19.74 -14.39 16.67
C ILE A 5 -20.76 -13.46 16.02
N ASN A 6 -21.47 -12.68 16.84
CA ASN A 6 -22.36 -11.61 16.35
C ASN A 6 -21.56 -10.61 15.52
N ASN A 7 -22.20 -10.05 14.49
CA ASN A 7 -21.59 -9.08 13.60
C ASN A 7 -20.97 -7.91 14.40
N PRO A 8 -19.64 -7.72 14.37
CA PRO A 8 -18.97 -6.69 15.17
C PRO A 8 -19.44 -5.28 14.78
N CYS A 9 -19.94 -5.08 13.56
CA CYS A 9 -20.44 -3.79 13.06
C CYS A 9 -21.74 -3.34 13.74
N THR A 10 -22.42 -4.21 14.50
CA THR A 10 -23.60 -3.82 15.29
C THR A 10 -23.24 -3.37 16.70
N LEU A 11 -21.96 -3.42 17.08
CA LEU A 11 -21.50 -3.01 18.40
C LEU A 11 -21.39 -1.47 18.49
N PRO A 12 -21.51 -0.90 19.70
CA PRO A 12 -21.18 0.50 19.94
C PRO A 12 -19.72 0.80 19.57
N SER A 13 -19.44 2.04 19.18
CA SER A 13 -18.14 2.48 18.64
C SER A 13 -16.90 2.02 19.40
N SER A 14 -16.92 2.10 20.74
CA SER A 14 -15.79 1.68 21.59
C SER A 14 -15.52 0.17 21.51
N LYS A 15 -16.57 -0.64 21.41
CA LYS A 15 -16.48 -2.11 21.32
C LYS A 15 -16.23 -2.58 19.89
N PHE A 16 -16.80 -1.87 18.91
CA PHE A 16 -16.59 -2.12 17.48
C PHE A 16 -15.10 -2.05 17.11
N SER A 17 -14.42 -0.96 17.47
CA SER A 17 -12.99 -0.80 17.15
C SER A 17 -12.13 -1.92 17.73
N LEU A 18 -12.38 -2.29 18.98
CA LEU A 18 -11.68 -3.39 19.65
C LEU A 18 -11.94 -4.75 18.98
N ALA A 19 -13.19 -5.01 18.60
CA ALA A 19 -13.56 -6.26 17.92
C ALA A 19 -12.87 -6.38 16.55
N ILE A 20 -12.93 -5.32 15.73
CA ILE A 20 -12.28 -5.30 14.41
C ILE A 20 -10.75 -5.44 14.55
N SER A 21 -10.14 -4.76 15.53
CA SER A 21 -8.71 -4.91 15.81
C SER A 21 -8.33 -6.31 16.29
N GLY A 22 -9.15 -6.92 17.16
CA GLY A 22 -8.93 -8.30 17.61
C GLY A 22 -8.96 -9.31 16.46
N ILE A 23 -9.96 -9.20 15.57
CA ILE A 23 -10.06 -10.05 14.38
C ILE A 23 -8.86 -9.80 13.44
N GLY A 24 -8.46 -8.53 13.26
CA GLY A 24 -7.28 -8.18 12.49
C GLY A 24 -6.00 -8.85 13.00
N LYS A 25 -5.77 -8.87 14.31
CA LYS A 25 -4.60 -9.55 14.93
C LYS A 25 -4.62 -11.07 14.72
N ILE A 26 -5.79 -11.69 14.73
CA ILE A 26 -5.93 -13.12 14.43
C ILE A 26 -5.50 -13.40 12.99
N ILE A 27 -5.93 -12.55 12.06
CA ILE A 27 -5.54 -12.65 10.65
C ILE A 27 -4.05 -12.45 10.49
N GLU A 28 -3.47 -11.42 11.11
CA GLU A 28 -2.02 -11.20 11.10
C GLU A 28 -1.25 -12.40 11.64
N ALA A 29 -1.72 -13.06 12.70
CA ALA A 29 -1.10 -14.27 13.22
C ALA A 29 -1.12 -15.42 12.18
N PHE A 30 -2.23 -15.63 11.48
CA PHE A 30 -2.29 -16.61 10.38
C PHE A 30 -1.30 -16.26 9.26
N GLN A 31 -1.15 -14.99 8.94
CA GLN A 31 -0.23 -14.50 7.91
C GLN A 31 1.24 -14.69 8.31
N LEU A 32 1.60 -14.43 9.56
CA LEU A 32 2.96 -14.65 10.07
C LEU A 32 3.36 -16.12 10.00
N ILE A 33 2.47 -17.02 10.40
CA ILE A 33 2.68 -18.48 10.29
C ILE A 33 2.84 -18.88 8.81
N SER A 34 2.10 -18.23 7.90
CA SER A 34 2.25 -18.44 6.46
C SER A 34 3.63 -18.11 5.94
N LEU A 35 4.19 -16.98 6.40
CA LEU A 35 5.48 -16.48 5.95
C LEU A 35 6.63 -17.30 6.53
N GLN A 36 6.57 -17.68 7.81
CA GLN A 36 7.57 -18.56 8.43
C GLN A 36 7.71 -19.89 7.68
N ASN A 37 6.59 -20.52 7.32
CA ASN A 37 6.61 -21.76 6.55
C ASN A 37 7.20 -21.59 5.15
N ILE A 38 7.09 -20.41 4.53
CA ILE A 38 7.75 -20.13 3.23
C ILE A 38 9.27 -20.10 3.40
N PHE A 39 9.77 -19.40 4.43
CA PHE A 39 11.20 -19.33 4.70
C PHE A 39 11.77 -20.72 5.02
N GLU A 40 11.15 -21.52 5.88
CA GLU A 40 11.63 -22.87 6.19
C GLU A 40 11.63 -23.80 4.96
N SER A 41 10.62 -23.71 4.09
CA SER A 41 10.56 -24.49 2.85
C SER A 41 11.65 -24.11 1.82
N SER A 42 12.22 -22.90 1.92
CA SER A 42 13.30 -22.45 1.03
C SER A 42 14.70 -22.89 1.49
N PHE A 43 14.85 -23.37 2.73
CA PHE A 43 16.14 -23.86 3.27
C PHE A 43 16.25 -25.38 3.37
N HIS A 44 15.14 -26.12 3.40
CA HIS A 44 15.13 -27.59 3.43
C HIS A 44 14.55 -28.17 2.15
N GLN A 45 15.41 -28.35 1.13
CA GLN A 45 15.03 -29.03 -0.12
C GLN A 45 15.32 -30.53 -0.13
N ASP A 46 15.90 -31.11 0.93
CA ASP A 46 16.11 -32.55 1.03
C ASP A 46 15.83 -33.06 2.45
N PHE A 47 15.15 -34.21 2.54
CA PHE A 47 14.84 -35.02 3.73
C PHE A 47 13.61 -34.62 4.59
N LEU A 48 12.42 -35.08 4.20
CA LEU A 48 11.76 -36.28 4.75
C LEU A 48 10.30 -36.33 4.27
N GLN A 49 10.03 -37.38 3.49
CA GLN A 49 8.71 -37.95 3.28
C GLN A 49 8.33 -38.66 4.59
N ASP A 50 7.08 -38.51 5.04
CA ASP A 50 6.48 -39.12 6.24
C ASP A 50 6.50 -38.29 7.54
N THR A 51 5.67 -37.24 7.56
CA THR A 51 4.85 -36.96 8.75
C THR A 51 3.50 -36.40 8.29
N SER A 52 2.52 -37.29 8.20
CA SER A 52 1.10 -37.02 7.89
C SER A 52 0.38 -36.31 9.03
N CYS A 53 0.96 -35.24 9.58
CA CYS A 53 0.19 -34.21 10.24
C CYS A 53 -0.22 -33.25 9.13
N SER A 54 -1.37 -33.52 8.50
CA SER A 54 -1.92 -32.68 7.45
C SER A 54 -1.85 -31.23 7.92
N PHE A 55 -1.10 -30.41 7.19
CA PHE A 55 -1.21 -28.96 7.18
C PHE A 55 -2.60 -28.56 7.65
N PHE A 56 -2.76 -28.12 8.91
CA PHE A 56 -3.92 -27.34 9.29
C PHE A 56 -3.81 -26.12 8.39
N SER A 57 -4.57 -26.20 7.31
CA SER A 57 -4.15 -25.59 6.07
C SER A 57 -4.33 -24.10 6.27
N ILE A 58 -3.22 -23.38 6.40
CA ILE A 58 -3.25 -21.95 6.68
C ILE A 58 -4.27 -21.32 5.71
N PRO A 59 -5.27 -20.60 6.25
CA PRO A 59 -6.36 -20.10 5.43
C PRO A 59 -5.79 -19.16 4.36
N ASP A 60 -6.12 -19.41 3.10
CA ASP A 60 -5.80 -18.51 2.00
C ASP A 60 -6.69 -17.26 2.05
N GLY A 61 -6.41 -16.29 1.18
CA GLY A 61 -7.12 -15.02 1.17
C GLY A 61 -8.62 -15.19 0.97
N ASN A 62 -9.04 -16.08 0.05
CA ASN A 62 -10.46 -16.39 -0.16
C ASN A 62 -11.12 -16.99 1.09
N THR A 63 -10.43 -17.87 1.82
CA THR A 63 -10.92 -18.45 3.08
C THR A 63 -11.10 -17.36 4.15
N LEU A 64 -10.10 -16.47 4.30
CA LEU A 64 -10.17 -15.36 5.25
C LEU A 64 -11.32 -14.40 4.92
N LEU A 65 -11.49 -14.08 3.65
CA LEU A 65 -12.57 -13.20 3.18
C LEU A 65 -13.94 -13.85 3.32
N ASN A 66 -14.05 -15.17 3.15
CA ASN A 66 -15.30 -15.87 3.40
C ASN A 66 -15.68 -15.85 4.89
N MET A 67 -14.70 -15.91 5.79
CA MET A 67 -14.95 -15.89 7.23
C MET A 67 -15.21 -14.49 7.78
N PHE A 68 -14.43 -13.50 7.35
CA PHE A 68 -14.37 -12.17 7.97
C PHE A 68 -14.65 -11.01 7.00
N GLY A 69 -14.62 -11.26 5.69
CA GLY A 69 -14.79 -10.24 4.66
C GLY A 69 -16.07 -9.42 4.81
N PRO A 70 -17.26 -10.01 5.03
CA PRO A 70 -18.49 -9.23 5.22
C PRO A 70 -18.39 -8.19 6.34
N TRP A 71 -17.71 -8.51 7.44
CA TRP A 71 -17.53 -7.59 8.55
C TRP A 71 -16.55 -6.47 8.22
N PHE A 72 -15.45 -6.77 7.52
CA PHE A 72 -14.49 -5.73 7.12
C PHE A 72 -15.05 -4.82 6.03
N PHE A 73 -15.72 -5.36 5.02
CA PHE A 73 -16.35 -4.53 3.99
C PHE A 73 -17.45 -3.65 4.57
N GLN A 74 -18.27 -4.17 5.50
CA GLN A 74 -19.26 -3.37 6.20
C GLN A 74 -18.59 -2.29 7.07
N ALA A 75 -17.53 -2.63 7.82
CA ALA A 75 -16.77 -1.68 8.62
C ALA A 75 -16.20 -0.53 7.78
N CYS A 76 -15.66 -0.83 6.58
CA CYS A 76 -15.18 0.17 5.63
C CYS A 76 -16.25 1.14 5.13
N MET A 77 -17.52 0.73 5.15
CA MET A 77 -18.66 1.52 4.68
C MET A 77 -19.40 2.28 5.79
N MET A 78 -19.00 2.13 7.06
CA MET A 78 -19.61 2.86 8.17
C MET A 78 -19.27 4.36 8.10
N LYS A 79 -20.30 5.21 8.16
CA LYS A 79 -20.18 6.68 8.01
C LYS A 79 -20.29 7.47 9.32
N PHE A 80 -20.25 6.79 10.47
CA PHE A 80 -20.39 7.48 11.75
C PHE A 80 -19.14 8.34 12.07
N PRO A 81 -19.32 9.60 12.50
CA PRO A 81 -18.21 10.54 12.70
C PRO A 81 -17.42 10.28 13.99
N ASP A 82 -17.81 9.28 14.78
CA ASP A 82 -17.20 9.05 16.08
C ASP A 82 -15.77 8.47 15.93
N PRO A 83 -14.82 8.89 16.80
CA PRO A 83 -13.42 8.46 16.68
C PRO A 83 -13.22 6.94 16.78
N GLY A 84 -14.06 6.24 17.55
CA GLY A 84 -13.98 4.77 17.68
C GLY A 84 -14.30 4.07 16.37
N THR A 85 -15.36 4.49 15.70
CA THR A 85 -15.76 3.97 14.39
C THR A 85 -14.75 4.34 13.32
N GLN A 86 -14.20 5.55 13.33
CA GLN A 86 -13.13 5.95 12.39
C GLN A 86 -11.87 5.08 12.58
N ASN A 87 -11.48 4.80 13.82
CA ASN A 87 -10.36 3.91 14.11
C ASN A 87 -10.63 2.46 13.67
N GLY A 88 -11.81 1.92 14.00
CA GLY A 88 -12.21 0.57 13.56
C GLY A 88 -12.24 0.46 12.04
N ARG A 89 -12.72 1.50 11.35
CA ARG A 89 -12.73 1.60 9.89
C ARG A 89 -11.32 1.61 9.30
N ALA A 90 -10.41 2.41 9.85
CA ALA A 90 -9.02 2.45 9.41
C ALA A 90 -8.33 1.07 9.58
N VAL A 91 -8.58 0.38 10.70
CA VAL A 91 -8.08 -0.97 10.94
C VAL A 91 -8.65 -1.96 9.91
N ALA A 92 -9.94 -1.90 9.61
CA ALA A 92 -10.57 -2.77 8.61
C ALA A 92 -9.92 -2.59 7.22
N PHE A 93 -9.66 -1.35 6.81
CA PHE A 93 -8.91 -1.06 5.59
C PHE A 93 -7.52 -1.68 5.61
N GLY A 94 -6.76 -1.48 6.68
CA GLY A 94 -5.41 -2.05 6.80
C GLY A 94 -5.41 -3.57 6.70
N VAL A 95 -6.35 -4.25 7.35
CA VAL A 95 -6.48 -5.72 7.29
C VAL A 95 -6.82 -6.18 5.88
N LEU A 96 -7.80 -5.55 5.21
CA LEU A 96 -8.14 -5.90 3.83
C LEU A 96 -6.95 -5.72 2.90
N CYS A 97 -6.24 -4.58 2.99
CA CYS A 97 -5.04 -4.33 2.20
C CYS A 97 -4.00 -5.43 2.40
N LYS A 98 -3.72 -5.81 3.66
CA LYS A 98 -2.79 -6.92 3.97
C LYS A 98 -3.24 -8.25 3.37
N ILE A 99 -4.53 -8.58 3.45
CA ILE A 99 -5.06 -9.82 2.85
C ILE A 99 -4.81 -9.82 1.33
N PHE A 100 -5.20 -8.75 0.64
CA PHE A 100 -5.08 -8.65 -0.82
C PHE A 100 -3.64 -8.52 -1.31
N CYS A 101 -2.74 -7.99 -0.48
CA CYS A 101 -1.30 -7.93 -0.74
C CYS A 101 -0.59 -9.29 -0.61
N LEU A 102 -1.25 -10.33 -0.07
CA LEU A 102 -0.63 -11.64 0.09
C LEU A 102 -0.72 -12.50 -1.18
N PRO A 103 0.37 -13.23 -1.50
CA PRO A 103 0.36 -14.15 -2.63
C PRO A 103 -0.66 -15.26 -2.40
N GLN A 104 -1.57 -15.44 -3.37
CA GLN A 104 -2.52 -16.55 -3.34
C GLN A 104 -1.89 -17.81 -3.92
N LYS A 105 -1.71 -18.84 -3.08
CA LYS A 105 -1.05 -20.10 -3.47
C LYS A 105 -1.97 -21.11 -4.18
N ARG A 106 -3.28 -21.02 -3.96
CA ARG A 106 -4.26 -22.01 -4.42
C ARG A 106 -5.06 -21.49 -5.59
N GLU A 107 -5.89 -20.49 -5.32
CA GLU A 107 -6.79 -19.89 -6.30
C GLU A 107 -6.67 -18.39 -6.27
N LYS A 108 -6.91 -17.76 -7.43
CA LYS A 108 -7.00 -16.30 -7.51
C LYS A 108 -8.15 -15.81 -6.61
N PHE A 109 -8.03 -14.56 -6.15
CA PHE A 109 -9.12 -13.95 -5.41
C PHE A 109 -10.41 -13.96 -6.22
N LEU A 110 -11.52 -14.30 -5.56
CA LEU A 110 -12.83 -14.27 -6.21
C LEU A 110 -13.18 -12.83 -6.63
N ARG A 111 -13.75 -12.69 -7.83
CA ARG A 111 -14.06 -11.39 -8.45
C ARG A 111 -14.96 -10.51 -7.58
N ASN A 112 -15.91 -11.10 -6.86
CA ASN A 112 -16.79 -10.40 -5.93
C ASN A 112 -16.03 -9.72 -4.80
N TYR A 113 -14.99 -10.35 -4.26
CA TYR A 113 -14.16 -9.77 -3.21
C TYR A 113 -13.24 -8.69 -3.74
N VAL A 114 -12.64 -8.90 -4.92
CA VAL A 114 -11.82 -7.89 -5.60
C VAL A 114 -12.64 -6.62 -5.89
N THR A 115 -13.87 -6.79 -6.39
CA THR A 115 -14.77 -5.67 -6.67
C THR A 115 -15.12 -4.88 -5.40
N GLN A 116 -15.48 -5.58 -4.32
CA GLN A 116 -15.78 -4.94 -3.04
C GLN A 116 -14.57 -4.22 -2.45
N PHE A 117 -13.38 -4.80 -2.62
CA PHE A 117 -12.14 -4.18 -2.18
C PHE A 117 -11.83 -2.88 -2.92
N TYR A 118 -11.97 -2.85 -4.25
CA TYR A 118 -11.77 -1.61 -5.00
C TYR A 118 -12.80 -0.54 -4.65
N LEU A 119 -14.07 -0.90 -4.52
CA LEU A 119 -15.10 0.05 -4.06
C LEU A 119 -14.78 0.60 -2.66
N ALA A 120 -14.27 -0.25 -1.76
CA ALA A 120 -13.82 0.19 -0.45
C ALA A 120 -12.64 1.15 -0.54
N LEU A 121 -11.62 0.82 -1.35
CA LEU A 121 -10.44 1.67 -1.52
C LEU A 121 -10.79 3.04 -2.10
N ILE A 122 -11.67 3.12 -3.12
CA ILE A 122 -12.12 4.39 -3.68
C ILE A 122 -12.72 5.27 -2.58
N GLU A 123 -13.63 4.72 -1.77
CA GLU A 123 -14.24 5.48 -0.65
C GLU A 123 -13.19 5.85 0.41
N GLY A 124 -12.25 4.96 0.73
CA GLY A 124 -11.26 5.13 1.78
C GLY A 124 -10.15 6.14 1.44
N LEU A 125 -9.73 6.21 0.18
CA LEU A 125 -8.66 7.11 -0.29
C LEU A 125 -9.06 8.59 -0.24
N HIS A 126 -10.37 8.87 -0.28
CA HIS A 126 -10.90 10.23 -0.16
C HIS A 126 -11.12 10.66 1.30
N ILE A 127 -10.76 9.83 2.29
CA ILE A 127 -11.05 10.05 3.70
C ILE A 127 -9.76 10.09 4.52
N ASP A 128 -9.47 11.26 5.07
CA ASP A 128 -8.22 11.57 5.77
C ASP A 128 -7.85 10.57 6.89
N THR A 129 -8.84 10.13 7.67
CA THR A 129 -8.64 9.24 8.83
C THR A 129 -8.19 7.83 8.43
N CYS A 130 -8.57 7.37 7.24
CA CYS A 130 -8.25 6.02 6.74
C CYS A 130 -7.09 6.02 5.74
N LEU A 131 -6.89 7.13 5.04
CA LEU A 131 -5.90 7.29 3.98
C LEU A 131 -4.49 6.89 4.41
N SER A 132 -4.01 7.35 5.58
CA SER A 132 -2.68 6.98 6.08
C SER A 132 -2.53 5.47 6.26
N THR A 133 -3.54 4.80 6.82
CA THR A 133 -3.51 3.35 7.06
C THR A 133 -3.56 2.56 5.76
N ILE A 134 -4.36 3.01 4.79
CA ILE A 134 -4.43 2.42 3.45
C ILE A 134 -3.05 2.48 2.80
N LEU A 135 -2.46 3.67 2.70
CA LEU A 135 -1.15 3.88 2.07
C LEU A 135 -0.04 3.03 2.70
N MET A 136 -0.01 2.92 4.03
CA MET A 136 0.96 2.05 4.73
C MET A 136 0.76 0.56 4.47
N SER A 137 -0.47 0.13 4.19
CA SER A 137 -0.83 -1.29 4.09
C SER A 137 -0.82 -1.80 2.64
N THR A 138 -0.72 -0.92 1.65
CA THR A 138 -0.79 -1.24 0.21
C THR A 138 0.56 -1.16 -0.51
N THR A 139 1.68 -1.22 0.20
CA THR A 139 3.03 -1.04 -0.35
C THR A 139 3.39 -2.02 -1.46
N SER A 140 2.87 -3.24 -1.40
CA SER A 140 3.03 -4.28 -2.42
C SER A 140 1.78 -4.49 -3.28
N LEU A 141 0.75 -3.65 -3.14
CA LEU A 141 -0.54 -3.86 -3.82
C LEU A 141 -0.38 -3.88 -5.35
N PHE A 142 0.42 -2.98 -5.90
CA PHE A 142 0.65 -2.90 -7.35
C PHE A 142 1.60 -3.98 -7.89
N ASP A 143 2.28 -4.73 -7.04
CA ASP A 143 3.03 -5.94 -7.45
C ASP A 143 2.14 -7.17 -7.56
N THR A 144 0.94 -7.11 -6.99
CA THR A 144 0.03 -8.26 -7.02
C THR A 144 -0.54 -8.45 -8.42
N GLU A 145 -0.84 -9.70 -8.76
CA GLU A 145 -1.53 -10.05 -10.01
C GLU A 145 -3.05 -9.85 -9.93
N LEU A 146 -3.51 -8.90 -9.10
CA LEU A 146 -4.93 -8.58 -8.98
C LEU A 146 -5.45 -7.93 -10.26
N GLU A 147 -6.52 -8.51 -10.81
CA GLU A 147 -7.15 -8.01 -12.03
C GLU A 147 -7.70 -6.59 -11.80
N GLY A 148 -7.26 -5.63 -12.61
CA GLY A 148 -7.75 -4.25 -12.54
C GLY A 148 -7.10 -3.38 -11.47
N VAL A 149 -6.12 -3.89 -10.71
CA VAL A 149 -5.45 -3.12 -9.63
C VAL A 149 -4.85 -1.80 -10.11
N ARG A 150 -4.39 -1.77 -11.38
CA ARG A 150 -3.80 -0.58 -12.03
C ARG A 150 -4.80 0.56 -12.24
N MET A 151 -6.09 0.25 -12.31
CA MET A 151 -7.14 1.26 -12.45
C MET A 151 -7.29 2.12 -11.18
N MET A 152 -6.75 1.66 -10.04
CA MET A 152 -6.78 2.39 -8.77
C MET A 152 -5.70 3.48 -8.66
N VAL A 153 -4.71 3.47 -9.56
CA VAL A 153 -3.60 4.43 -9.54
C VAL A 153 -4.06 5.90 -9.42
N PRO A 154 -5.04 6.38 -10.21
CA PRO A 154 -5.51 7.77 -10.12
C PRO A 154 -6.08 8.12 -8.74
N ASP A 155 -6.86 7.23 -8.12
CA ASP A 155 -7.41 7.46 -6.78
C ASP A 155 -6.30 7.52 -5.72
N PHE A 156 -5.27 6.68 -5.84
CA PHE A 156 -4.10 6.71 -4.95
C PHE A 156 -3.34 8.02 -5.10
N VAL A 157 -3.11 8.48 -6.32
CA VAL A 157 -2.50 9.79 -6.60
C VAL A 157 -3.30 10.91 -5.92
N VAL A 158 -4.63 10.92 -6.07
CA VAL A 158 -5.48 11.97 -5.47
C VAL A 158 -5.38 11.93 -3.94
N GLY A 159 -5.45 10.74 -3.33
CA GLY A 159 -5.25 10.58 -1.90
C GLY A 159 -3.89 11.08 -1.44
N ILE A 160 -2.81 10.73 -2.16
CA ILE A 160 -1.45 11.22 -1.87
C ILE A 160 -1.40 12.76 -1.91
N ARG A 161 -2.01 13.39 -2.92
CA ARG A 161 -2.09 14.86 -3.01
C ARG A 161 -2.86 15.49 -1.85
N MET A 162 -3.85 14.80 -1.28
CA MET A 162 -4.61 15.32 -0.13
C MET A 162 -3.79 15.31 1.16
N ILE A 163 -2.91 14.33 1.34
CA ILE A 163 -2.11 14.21 2.57
C ILE A 163 -0.81 15.02 2.50
N LEU A 164 -0.23 15.19 1.32
CA LEU A 164 1.07 15.86 1.13
C LEU A 164 1.13 17.28 1.72
N PRO A 165 0.14 18.18 1.53
CA PRO A 165 0.14 19.49 2.17
C PRO A 165 0.10 19.45 3.72
N LYS A 166 -0.32 18.33 4.31
CA LYS A 166 -0.37 18.13 5.77
C LYS A 166 0.94 17.57 6.33
N LEU A 167 1.90 17.18 5.47
CA LEU A 167 3.16 16.55 5.86
C LEU A 167 4.23 17.55 6.34
N ALA A 168 4.17 18.82 5.92
CA ALA A 168 5.10 19.86 6.34
C ALA A 168 4.58 20.52 7.65
N PRO A 169 4.86 20.00 8.87
CA PRO A 169 6.19 19.61 9.37
C PRO A 169 6.20 18.41 10.36
N GLY A 170 5.16 17.57 10.40
CA GLY A 170 4.87 16.71 11.56
C GLY A 170 4.78 15.20 11.31
N PHE A 171 5.04 14.73 10.08
CA PHE A 171 4.78 13.34 9.73
C PHE A 171 6.00 12.42 9.91
N LYS A 172 5.75 11.17 10.35
CA LYS A 172 6.79 10.15 10.53
C LYS A 172 7.52 9.85 9.22
N ILE A 173 8.85 9.81 9.28
CA ILE A 173 9.79 9.51 8.17
C ILE A 173 9.43 8.21 7.44
N ASP A 174 8.85 7.24 8.15
CA ASP A 174 8.45 5.96 7.57
C ASP A 174 7.35 6.10 6.51
N LEU A 175 6.27 6.86 6.77
CA LEU A 175 5.18 7.03 5.80
C LEU A 175 5.69 7.72 4.53
N LYS A 176 6.55 8.70 4.72
CA LYS A 176 7.26 9.43 3.69
C LYS A 176 8.00 8.47 2.73
N PHE A 177 8.82 7.56 3.26
CA PHE A 177 9.51 6.55 2.46
C PHE A 177 8.54 5.63 1.68
N TYR A 178 7.46 5.17 2.32
CA TYR A 178 6.47 4.29 1.68
C TYR A 178 5.73 4.94 0.52
N MET A 179 5.43 6.24 0.64
CA MET A 179 4.78 7.02 -0.42
C MET A 179 5.66 7.09 -1.67
N LEU A 180 6.95 7.32 -1.48
CA LEU A 180 7.92 7.39 -2.55
C LEU A 180 8.17 6.01 -3.18
N GLU A 181 8.20 4.94 -2.38
CA GLU A 181 8.30 3.57 -2.87
C GLU A 181 7.07 3.19 -3.73
N LEU A 182 5.86 3.56 -3.28
CA LEU A 182 4.62 3.33 -4.02
C LEU A 182 4.62 4.09 -5.36
N LEU A 183 5.01 5.37 -5.35
CA LEU A 183 5.10 6.19 -6.57
C LEU A 183 6.13 5.62 -7.55
N LEU A 184 7.30 5.20 -7.06
CA LEU A 184 8.35 4.60 -7.87
C LEU A 184 7.95 3.26 -8.48
N LYS A 185 7.31 2.39 -7.70
CA LYS A 185 6.83 1.09 -8.15
C LYS A 185 5.72 1.26 -9.18
N SER A 186 4.80 2.18 -8.94
CA SER A 186 3.74 2.53 -9.89
C SER A 186 4.34 3.07 -11.20
N LEU A 187 5.33 3.98 -11.12
CA LEU A 187 6.08 4.48 -12.28
C LEU A 187 6.76 3.35 -13.05
N LYS A 188 7.39 2.38 -12.38
CA LYS A 188 8.02 1.20 -13.01
C LYS A 188 7.04 0.27 -13.70
N THR A 189 5.83 0.16 -13.19
CA THR A 189 4.80 -0.71 -13.76
C THR A 189 3.93 -0.05 -14.82
N GLU A 190 3.84 1.28 -14.85
CA GLU A 190 2.89 2.02 -15.70
C GLU A 190 3.33 2.11 -17.17
N SER A 191 2.37 2.16 -18.09
CA SER A 191 2.58 2.31 -19.54
C SER A 191 1.80 3.47 -20.17
N GLN A 192 0.90 4.12 -19.44
CA GLN A 192 0.12 5.25 -19.94
C GLN A 192 0.81 6.60 -19.72
N HIS A 193 0.99 7.36 -20.81
CA HIS A 193 1.65 8.68 -20.84
C HIS A 193 1.07 9.70 -19.84
N ILE A 194 -0.25 9.78 -19.69
CA ILE A 194 -0.92 10.75 -18.81
C ILE A 194 -0.60 10.52 -17.33
N ILE A 195 -0.41 9.25 -16.96
CA ILE A 195 -0.15 8.84 -15.57
C ILE A 195 1.32 9.08 -15.21
N PHE A 196 2.24 9.09 -16.18
CA PHE A 196 3.63 9.46 -15.97
C PHE A 196 3.78 10.90 -15.47
N ASP A 197 3.13 11.87 -16.12
CA ASP A 197 3.25 13.29 -15.76
C ASP A 197 2.79 13.54 -14.31
N ILE A 198 1.72 12.86 -13.91
CA ILE A 198 1.17 12.89 -12.56
C ILE A 198 2.14 12.29 -11.55
N PHE A 199 2.73 11.12 -11.84
CA PHE A 199 3.73 10.50 -10.97
C PHE A 199 5.01 11.33 -10.87
N PHE A 200 5.48 11.88 -11.99
CA PHE A 200 6.64 12.76 -12.03
C PHE A 200 6.38 14.05 -11.25
N THR A 201 5.21 14.65 -11.39
CA THR A 201 4.80 15.84 -10.62
C THR A 201 4.77 15.52 -9.13
N LEU A 202 4.19 14.39 -8.74
CA LEU A 202 4.10 13.96 -7.34
C LEU A 202 5.47 13.65 -6.73
N ILE A 203 6.34 12.97 -7.48
CA ILE A 203 7.72 12.71 -7.06
C ILE A 203 8.49 14.03 -6.94
N ASN A 204 8.31 14.97 -7.88
CA ASN A 204 8.99 16.27 -7.83
C ASN A 204 8.53 17.09 -6.62
N VAL A 205 7.22 17.25 -6.42
CA VAL A 205 6.65 17.95 -5.25
C VAL A 205 7.12 17.30 -3.93
N TYR A 206 7.12 15.98 -3.86
CA TYR A 206 7.55 15.25 -2.67
C TYR A 206 9.06 15.44 -2.38
N VAL A 207 9.90 15.47 -3.40
CA VAL A 207 11.35 15.65 -3.24
C VAL A 207 11.69 17.10 -2.94
N VAL A 208 11.08 18.08 -3.61
CA VAL A 208 11.26 19.53 -3.39
C VAL A 208 10.99 19.90 -1.92
N GLU A 209 10.03 19.27 -1.27
CA GLU A 209 9.72 19.48 0.15
C GLU A 209 10.76 18.88 1.13
N ASP A 210 11.65 17.97 0.69
CA ASP A 210 12.47 17.12 1.58
C ASP A 210 13.95 16.90 1.12
N VAL A 211 14.47 17.65 0.14
CA VAL A 211 15.86 17.46 -0.38
C VAL A 211 16.94 17.56 0.70
N ALA A 212 16.64 18.16 1.85
CA ALA A 212 17.56 18.23 2.98
C ALA A 212 17.82 16.88 3.69
N PHE A 213 16.93 15.88 3.60
CA PHE A 213 16.93 14.74 4.54
C PHE A 213 17.49 13.41 4.02
N CYS A 214 17.63 13.17 2.70
CA CYS A 214 18.17 11.87 2.22
C CYS A 214 18.75 11.86 0.79
N PRO A 215 20.04 12.17 0.59
CA PRO A 215 20.69 12.16 -0.74
C PRO A 215 20.75 10.77 -1.40
N ARG A 216 20.64 9.69 -0.61
CA ARG A 216 20.60 8.30 -1.10
C ARG A 216 19.26 7.93 -1.76
N LEU A 217 18.20 8.65 -1.44
CA LEU A 217 16.87 8.46 -2.04
C LEU A 217 16.81 9.12 -3.42
N VAL A 218 17.42 10.29 -3.55
CA VAL A 218 17.58 11.02 -4.82
C VAL A 218 18.32 10.17 -5.85
N SER A 219 19.38 9.47 -5.47
CA SER A 219 20.09 8.58 -6.41
C SER A 219 19.27 7.37 -6.85
N LEU A 220 18.39 6.84 -5.99
CA LEU A 220 17.50 5.71 -6.29
C LEU A 220 16.31 6.13 -7.18
N LEU A 221 15.78 7.33 -6.93
CA LEU A 221 14.82 8.02 -7.80
C LEU A 221 15.44 8.24 -9.18
N VAL A 222 16.63 8.84 -9.23
CA VAL A 222 17.32 9.16 -10.47
C VAL A 222 17.57 7.91 -11.30
N LYS A 223 18.06 6.84 -10.65
CA LYS A 223 18.29 5.55 -11.30
C LYS A 223 16.99 4.93 -11.82
N SER A 224 15.90 5.00 -11.05
CA SER A 224 14.62 4.42 -11.46
C SER A 224 13.96 5.17 -12.61
N ILE A 225 14.06 6.50 -12.64
CA ILE A 225 13.59 7.32 -13.75
C ILE A 225 14.47 7.10 -14.97
N GLN A 226 15.80 7.06 -14.80
CA GLN A 226 16.74 6.83 -15.90
C GLN A 226 16.53 5.45 -16.52
N GLU A 227 16.39 4.39 -15.72
CA GLU A 227 16.03 3.06 -16.20
C GLU A 227 14.72 3.09 -16.98
N LYS A 228 13.69 3.82 -16.52
CA LYS A 228 12.39 3.91 -17.20
C LYS A 228 12.46 4.67 -18.53
N VAL A 229 13.17 5.81 -18.57
CA VAL A 229 13.35 6.62 -19.79
C VAL A 229 14.18 5.87 -20.83
N LEU A 230 15.16 5.06 -20.40
CA LEU A 230 15.99 4.27 -21.31
C LEU A 230 15.33 2.98 -21.80
N THR A 231 14.38 2.41 -21.04
CA THR A 231 13.73 1.13 -21.37
C THR A 231 12.40 1.28 -22.08
N MET A 232 11.75 2.44 -21.99
CA MET A 232 10.43 2.66 -22.56
C MET A 232 10.49 3.75 -23.64
N ASN A 233 9.96 3.48 -24.83
CA ASN A 233 9.80 4.49 -25.90
C ASN A 233 8.72 5.51 -25.47
N LEU A 234 9.09 6.45 -24.61
CA LEU A 234 8.21 7.50 -24.10
C LEU A 234 8.03 8.59 -25.17
N SER A 235 6.88 9.30 -25.12
CA SER A 235 6.67 10.50 -25.93
C SER A 235 7.72 11.57 -25.61
N SER A 236 8.05 12.42 -26.59
CA SER A 236 9.00 13.53 -26.42
C SER A 236 8.63 14.43 -25.24
N ASP A 237 7.34 14.67 -25.02
CA ASP A 237 6.85 15.58 -23.98
C ASP A 237 7.07 15.01 -22.57
N VAL A 238 6.79 13.72 -22.38
CA VAL A 238 7.02 13.01 -21.11
C VAL A 238 8.51 12.90 -20.81
N THR A 239 9.33 12.74 -21.85
CA THR A 239 10.79 12.69 -21.73
C THR A 239 11.34 14.04 -21.29
N LEU A 240 10.86 15.15 -21.88
CA LEU A 240 11.22 16.50 -21.47
C LEU A 240 10.80 16.80 -20.04
N TYR A 241 9.60 16.38 -19.64
CA TYR A 241 9.13 16.55 -18.27
C TYR A 241 9.98 15.76 -17.26
N ALA A 242 10.36 14.52 -17.60
CA ALA A 242 11.30 13.76 -16.78
C ALA A 242 12.66 14.47 -16.64
N PHE A 243 13.17 15.08 -17.72
CA PHE A 243 14.40 15.88 -17.70
C PHE A 243 14.29 17.16 -16.88
N ASP A 244 13.14 17.85 -16.91
CA ASP A 244 12.90 19.02 -16.07
C ASP A 244 12.88 18.62 -14.59
N VAL A 245 12.23 17.51 -14.25
CA VAL A 245 12.23 16.94 -12.90
C VAL A 245 13.65 16.55 -12.46
N PHE A 246 14.46 15.95 -13.34
CA PHE A 246 15.87 15.67 -13.06
C PHE A 246 16.70 16.95 -12.84
N LYS A 247 16.46 17.97 -13.64
CA LYS A 247 17.17 19.26 -13.56
C LYS A 247 16.85 19.95 -12.25
N ASP A 248 15.58 19.93 -11.83
CA ASP A 248 15.16 20.44 -10.53
C ASP A 248 15.89 19.70 -9.41
N PHE A 249 15.95 18.36 -9.45
CA PHE A 249 16.67 17.55 -8.46
C PHE A 249 18.18 17.87 -8.37
N LEU A 250 18.86 18.07 -9.50
CA LEU A 250 20.27 18.46 -9.53
C LEU A 250 20.47 19.87 -8.94
N GLY A 251 19.54 20.80 -9.20
CA GLY A 251 19.54 22.14 -8.62
C GLY A 251 19.51 22.09 -7.09
N TYR A 252 18.61 21.31 -6.52
CA TYR A 252 18.49 21.18 -5.07
C TYR A 252 19.67 20.44 -4.42
N MET A 253 20.22 19.40 -5.06
CA MET A 253 21.41 18.68 -4.55
C MET A 253 22.65 19.58 -4.49
N ASN A 254 22.82 20.48 -5.46
CA ASN A 254 23.91 21.47 -5.45
C ASN A 254 23.71 22.50 -4.34
N MET A 255 22.47 22.95 -4.10
CA MET A 255 22.14 23.89 -3.03
C MET A 255 22.39 23.31 -1.64
N SER A 256 22.00 22.05 -1.39
CA SER A 256 22.25 21.36 -0.12
C SER A 256 23.73 21.11 0.15
N ASN A 257 24.52 20.83 -0.89
CA ASN A 257 25.97 20.64 -0.78
C ASN A 257 26.73 21.95 -0.53
N GLU A 258 26.21 23.09 -0.98
CA GLU A 258 26.78 24.40 -0.62
C GLU A 258 26.51 24.73 0.84
N ILE A 259 25.31 24.45 1.37
CA ILE A 259 24.96 24.70 2.78
C ILE A 259 25.83 23.85 3.73
N ALA A 260 26.12 22.59 3.38
CA ALA A 260 26.98 21.71 4.17
C ALA A 260 28.49 22.06 4.14
N LYS A 261 28.92 23.02 3.30
CA LYS A 261 30.30 23.54 3.29
C LYS A 261 30.51 24.72 4.24
N TYR A 262 29.45 25.26 4.82
CA TYR A 262 29.49 26.43 5.70
C TYR A 262 29.14 26.13 7.18
N GLU A 263 28.97 24.85 7.54
CA GLU A 263 28.95 24.34 8.92
C GLU A 263 30.25 23.58 9.24
#